data_AF-A0A7K0XA81-F1
#
_entry.id   AF-A0A7K0XA81-F1
#
_cell.length_a   1.000
_cell.length_b   1.000
_cell.length_c   1.000
_cell.angle_alpha   90.00
_cell.angle_beta   90.00
_cell.angle_gamma   90.00
#
_symmetry.space_group_name_H-M   'P 1'
#
loop_
_entity.id
_entity.type
_entity.pdbx_description
1 polymer ?
#
loop_
_entity_poly.entity_id
_entity_poly.type
_entity_poly.pdbx_seq_one_letter_code
_entity_poly.pdbx_strand_id
1 'polypeptide(L)' 'GDEAASIPQVPGSLDAVLDSLEKDHDFLTKGGVFSEDLISTWIEWKRKNEVDYVRLRPHPAEFELYYDI' A
#
# COMPACT_ATOMS: atom_id res chain seq x y z
N GLY A 1 25.29 8.46 0.98
CA GLY A 1 26.52 7.64 0.95
C GLY A 1 26.14 6.25 0.53
N ASP A 2 26.97 5.58 -0.28
CA ASP A 2 26.64 4.32 -0.96
C ASP A 2 26.20 3.19 -0.01
N GLU A 3 26.61 3.24 1.26
CA GLU A 3 26.17 2.30 2.30
C GLU A 3 24.66 2.39 2.59
N ALA A 4 24.06 3.59 2.53
CA ALA A 4 22.64 3.78 2.81
C ALA A 4 21.74 3.12 1.73
N ALA A 5 22.23 3.02 0.49
CA ALA A 5 21.48 2.40 -0.61
C ALA A 5 21.36 0.87 -0.46
N SER A 6 22.25 0.25 0.32
CA SER A 6 22.24 -1.20 0.56
C SER A 6 21.26 -1.65 1.64
N ILE A 7 20.65 -0.72 2.38
CA ILE A 7 19.74 -1.02 3.47
C ILE A 7 18.32 -1.19 2.90
N PRO A 8 17.67 -2.36 3.07
CA PRO A 8 16.28 -2.56 2.66
C PRO A 8 15.37 -1.52 3.30
N GLN A 9 14.49 -0.93 2.49
CA GLN A 9 13.50 0.05 2.94
C GLN A 9 12.11 -0.57 2.98
N VAL A 10 11.25 -0.01 3.83
CA VAL A 10 9.82 -0.35 3.81
C VAL A 10 9.15 0.21 2.55
N PRO A 11 8.05 -0.40 2.06
CA PRO A 11 7.33 0.13 0.91
C PRO A 11 6.84 1.57 1.16
N GLY A 12 6.93 2.41 0.14
CA GLY A 12 6.64 3.85 0.24
C GLY A 12 5.15 4.21 0.18
N SER A 13 4.25 3.24 0.03
CA SER A 13 2.80 3.49 -0.06
C SER A 13 1.99 2.35 0.52
N LEU A 14 0.78 2.66 0.97
CA LEU A 14 -0.18 1.65 1.41
C LEU A 14 -0.46 0.61 0.31
N ASP A 15 -0.61 1.06 -0.94
CA ASP A 15 -0.84 0.18 -2.09
C ASP A 15 0.27 -0.87 -2.26
N ALA A 16 1.54 -0.45 -2.15
CA ALA A 16 2.68 -1.36 -2.23
C ALA A 16 2.77 -2.34 -1.04
N VAL A 17 2.32 -1.92 0.15
CA VAL A 17 2.19 -2.82 1.31
C VAL A 17 1.08 -3.85 1.07
N LEU A 18 -0.06 -3.44 0.52
CA LEU A 18 -1.17 -4.35 0.21
C LEU A 18 -0.78 -5.37 -0.87
N ASP A 19 -0.02 -4.98 -1.89
CA ASP A 19 0.54 -5.89 -2.89
C ASP A 19 1.53 -6.90 -2.26
N SER A 20 2.31 -6.46 -1.28
CA SER A 20 3.25 -7.34 -0.58
C SER A 20 2.49 -8.34 0.30
N LEU A 21 1.44 -7.89 1.00
CA LEU A 21 0.56 -8.74 1.78
C LEU A 21 -0.15 -9.77 0.90
N GLU A 22 -0.67 -9.35 -0.26
CA GLU A 22 -1.33 -10.26 -1.22
C GLU A 22 -0.38 -11.36 -1.72
N LYS A 23 0.91 -11.04 -1.89
CA LYS A 23 1.93 -11.98 -2.39
C LYS A 23 2.49 -12.92 -1.33
N ASP A 24 2.54 -12.50 -0.07
CA ASP A 24 3.16 -13.26 1.03
C ASP A 24 2.38 -13.09 2.34
N HIS A 25 1.32 -13.90 2.50
CA HIS A 25 0.51 -13.95 3.72
C HIS A 25 0.36 -15.36 4.31
N ASP A 26 1.06 -16.37 3.77
CA ASP A 26 1.01 -17.74 4.26
C ASP A 26 1.34 -17.84 5.75
N PHE A 27 2.22 -16.98 6.24
CA PHE A 27 2.59 -16.94 7.65
C PHE A 27 1.43 -16.51 8.58
N LEU A 28 0.45 -15.77 8.05
CA LEU A 28 -0.75 -15.34 8.77
C LEU A 28 -1.84 -16.42 8.77
N THR A 29 -1.93 -17.22 7.71
CA THR A 29 -2.96 -18.26 7.58
C THR A 29 -2.57 -19.58 8.24
N LYS A 30 -1.27 -19.76 8.56
CA LYS A 30 -0.77 -20.88 9.36
C LYS A 30 -1.54 -21.02 10.68
N GLY A 31 -2.08 -22.22 10.90
CA GLY A 31 -2.85 -22.55 12.11
C GLY A 31 -4.25 -21.94 12.16
N GLY A 32 -4.73 -21.34 11.06
CA GLY A 32 -6.07 -20.76 10.97
C GLY A 32 -6.24 -19.48 11.80
N VAL A 33 -5.15 -18.76 12.09
CA VAL A 33 -5.20 -17.49 12.83
C VAL A 33 -5.91 -16.42 12.02
N PHE A 34 -5.60 -16.34 10.72
CA PHE A 34 -6.34 -15.56 9.75
C PHE A 34 -6.92 -16.50 8.67
N SER A 35 -8.13 -16.20 8.21
CA SER A 35 -8.68 -16.85 7.02
C SER A 35 -8.23 -16.12 5.76
N GLU A 36 -8.11 -16.87 4.66
CA GLU A 36 -7.87 -16.31 3.31
C GLU A 36 -8.90 -15.23 2.97
N ASP A 37 -10.18 -15.50 3.24
CA ASP A 37 -11.31 -14.59 2.98
C ASP A 37 -11.18 -13.26 3.74
N LEU A 38 -10.70 -13.30 4.99
CA LEU A 38 -10.48 -12.09 5.77
C LEU A 38 -9.37 -11.23 5.15
N ILE A 39 -8.28 -11.85 4.71
CA ILE A 39 -7.14 -11.15 4.11
C ILE A 39 -7.55 -10.53 2.78
N SER A 40 -8.21 -11.28 1.89
CA SER A 40 -8.69 -10.75 0.61
C SER A 40 -9.69 -9.62 0.79
N THR A 41 -10.65 -9.78 1.72
CA THR A 41 -11.65 -8.74 2.04
C THR A 41 -10.98 -7.48 2.59
N TRP A 42 -9.97 -7.63 3.46
CA TRP A 42 -9.22 -6.51 4.01
C TRP A 42 -8.47 -5.73 2.93
N ILE A 43 -7.78 -6.45 2.03
CA ILE A 43 -7.04 -5.85 0.90
C ILE A 43 -8.01 -5.07 0.01
N GLU A 44 -9.12 -5.67 -0.41
CA GLU A 44 -10.13 -5.00 -1.25
C GLU A 44 -10.66 -3.75 -0.56
N TRP A 45 -11.05 -3.87 0.71
CA TRP A 45 -11.62 -2.77 1.45
C TRP A 45 -10.63 -1.61 1.59
N LYS A 46 -9.36 -1.89 1.88
CA LYS A 46 -8.30 -0.87 1.99
C LYS A 46 -7.98 -0.21 0.66
N ARG A 47 -7.91 -0.98 -0.43
CA ARG A 47 -7.73 -0.43 -1.79
C ARG A 47 -8.87 0.52 -2.13
N LYS A 48 -10.12 0.10 -1.97
CA LYS A 48 -11.30 0.88 -2.34
C LYS A 48 -11.53 2.11 -1.46
N ASN A 49 -11.40 1.97 -0.14
CA ASN A 49 -11.85 3.00 0.79
C ASN A 49 -10.73 3.95 1.23
N GLU A 50 -9.47 3.56 1.09
CA GLU A 50 -8.33 4.40 1.51
C GLU A 50 -7.44 4.78 0.33
N VAL A 51 -6.93 3.79 -0.42
CA VAL A 51 -6.01 4.04 -1.55
C VAL A 51 -6.70 4.83 -2.65
N ASP A 52 -7.81 4.30 -3.18
CA ASP A 52 -8.57 4.93 -4.26
C ASP A 52 -9.19 6.24 -3.82
N TYR A 53 -9.64 6.31 -2.56
CA TYR A 53 -10.14 7.55 -2.00
C TYR A 53 -9.11 8.65 -2.24
N VAL A 54 -7.86 8.49 -1.79
CA VAL A 54 -6.82 9.51 -1.93
C VAL A 54 -6.36 9.68 -3.37
N ARG A 55 -6.07 8.59 -4.09
CA ARG A 55 -5.49 8.60 -5.44
C ARG A 55 -6.38 9.30 -6.48
N LEU A 56 -7.70 9.24 -6.32
CA LEU A 56 -8.66 9.81 -7.27
C LEU A 56 -8.95 11.31 -7.03
N ARG A 57 -8.29 11.94 -6.05
CA ARG A 57 -8.49 13.35 -5.72
C ARG A 57 -7.17 14.11 -5.89
N PRO A 58 -7.19 15.26 -6.59
CA PRO A 58 -5.99 16.07 -6.72
C PRO A 58 -5.54 16.57 -5.35
N HIS A 59 -4.25 16.44 -5.07
CA HIS A 59 -3.65 16.96 -3.85
C HIS A 59 -3.40 18.47 -3.99
N PRO A 60 -3.61 19.31 -2.95
CA PRO A 60 -3.40 20.76 -3.05
C PRO A 60 -2.00 21.17 -3.58
N ALA A 61 -0.96 20.41 -3.22
CA ALA A 61 0.40 20.64 -3.74
C ALA A 61 0.50 20.52 -5.27
N GLU A 62 -0.39 19.78 -5.93
CA GLU A 62 -0.43 19.69 -7.39
C GLU A 62 -0.80 21.04 -8.05
N PHE A 63 -1.54 21.91 -7.36
CA PHE A 63 -1.77 23.27 -7.86
C PHE A 63 -0.45 24.07 -7.91
N GLU A 64 0.38 24.01 -6.87
CA GLU A 64 1.69 24.67 -6.86
C GLU A 64 2.60 24.13 -7.98
N LEU A 65 2.48 22.84 -8.30
CA LEU A 65 3.30 22.20 -9.33
C LEU A 65 2.84 22.51 -10.75
N TYR A 66 1.53 22.63 -11.00
CA TYR A 66 0.99 22.58 -12.36
C TYR A 66 0.10 23.75 -12.76
N TYR A 67 -0.30 24.65 -11.85
CA TYR A 67 -1.28 25.70 -12.16
C TYR A 67 -0.73 26.81 -13.07
N ASP A 68 0.54 27.19 -12.89
CA ASP A 68 1.20 28.26 -13.66
C ASP A 68 2.12 27.74 -14.79
N ILE A 69 1.97 26.46 -15.18
CA ILE A 69 2.67 25.88 -16.34
C ILE A 69 1.97 26.31 -17.64
#